data_AF-A0AAD7IIL3-F1
#
_entry.id   AF-A0AAD7IIL3-F1
#
_cell.length_a   1.000
_cell.length_b   1.000
_cell.length_c   1.000
_cell.angle_alpha   90.00
_cell.angle_beta   90.00
_cell.angle_gamma   90.00
#
_symmetry.space_group_name_H-M   'P 1'
#
loop_
_entity.id
_entity.type
_entity.pdbx_description
1 polymer ?
#
loop_
_entity_poly.entity_id
_entity_poly.type
_entity_poly.pdbx_seq_one_letter_code
_entity_poly.pdbx_strand_id
1 'polypeptide(L)' 'MAPLTHRSIQDGWFREISSQWPGQAMTLQVNKILHVEQSLYQDVLVFESVTYGNVLVLDGVIQCTEHDEFL' A
#
# COMPACT_ATOMS: atom_id res chain seq x y z
N MET A 1 21.06 6.53 -4.41
CA MET A 1 20.16 5.97 -3.38
C MET A 1 19.60 4.67 -3.92
N ALA A 2 19.56 3.61 -3.11
CA ALA A 2 18.92 2.36 -3.52
C ALA A 2 17.39 2.59 -3.63
N PRO A 3 16.70 1.94 -4.57
CA PRO A 3 15.24 2.01 -4.62
C PRO A 3 14.64 1.42 -3.35
N LEU A 4 13.59 2.06 -2.84
CA LEU A 4 12.81 1.51 -1.72
C LEU A 4 12.11 0.22 -2.18
N THR A 5 11.96 -0.72 -1.25
CA THR A 5 11.29 -2.00 -1.49
C THR A 5 10.42 -2.36 -0.30
N HIS A 6 9.31 -3.06 -0.54
CA HIS A 6 8.44 -3.53 0.53
C HIS A 6 7.88 -4.92 0.20
N ARG A 7 7.75 -5.80 1.20
CA ARG A 7 7.33 -7.21 1.03
C ARG A 7 5.94 -7.38 0.41
N SER A 8 5.05 -6.41 0.60
CA SER A 8 3.67 -6.43 0.06
C SER A 8 3.59 -5.98 -1.40
N ILE A 9 4.69 -5.50 -1.97
CA ILE A 9 4.77 -5.08 -3.37
C ILE A 9 5.53 -6.13 -4.16
N GLN A 10 4.82 -6.81 -5.05
CA GLN A 10 5.36 -7.89 -5.88
C GLN A 10 4.97 -7.63 -7.33
N ASP A 11 5.96 -7.71 -8.23
CA ASP A 11 5.80 -7.46 -9.68
C ASP A 11 5.21 -6.08 -10.01
N GLY A 12 5.48 -5.06 -9.17
CA GLY A 12 4.94 -3.71 -9.33
C GLY A 12 3.49 -3.53 -8.86
N TRP A 13 2.95 -4.51 -8.13
CA TRP A 13 1.58 -4.45 -7.60
C TRP A 13 1.57 -4.61 -6.08
N PHE A 14 0.82 -3.74 -5.42
CA PHE A 14 0.40 -3.90 -4.03
C PHE A 14 -0.87 -4.76 -4.00
N ARG A 15 -0.96 -5.71 -3.06
CA ARG A 15 -2.12 -6.59 -2.88
C ARG A 15 -2.56 -6.57 -1.42
N GLU A 16 -3.75 -6.07 -1.16
CA GLU A 16 -4.35 -6.04 0.17
C GLU A 16 -4.96 -7.40 0.51
N ILE A 17 -4.16 -8.27 1.12
CA ILE A 17 -4.57 -9.62 1.52
C ILE A 17 -4.62 -9.67 3.05
N SER A 18 -5.77 -10.03 3.60
CA SER A 18 -5.97 -10.17 5.06
C SER A 18 -6.82 -11.38 5.39
N SER A 19 -6.57 -11.96 6.56
CA SER A 19 -7.41 -13.03 7.13
C SER A 19 -8.81 -12.55 7.51
N GLN A 20 -9.02 -11.23 7.62
CA GLN A 20 -10.32 -10.64 7.93
C GLN A 20 -11.28 -10.66 6.72
N TRP A 21 -10.77 -10.76 5.48
CA TRP A 21 -11.57 -10.88 4.24
C TRP A 21 -11.03 -12.00 3.33
N PRO A 22 -11.19 -13.27 3.74
CA PRO A 22 -10.66 -14.40 2.98
C PRO A 22 -11.32 -14.51 1.60
N GLY A 23 -10.51 -14.79 0.57
CA GLY A 23 -10.98 -15.04 -0.80
C GLY A 23 -11.11 -13.80 -1.68
N GLN A 24 -10.80 -12.60 -1.16
CA GLN A 24 -10.77 -11.36 -1.93
C GLN A 24 -9.53 -10.53 -1.61
N ALA A 25 -9.10 -9.69 -2.54
CA ALA A 25 -8.04 -8.71 -2.34
C ALA A 25 -8.25 -7.53 -3.28
N MET A 26 -8.06 -6.30 -2.77
CA MET A 26 -7.89 -5.13 -3.62
C MET A 26 -6.44 -5.05 -4.07
N THR A 27 -6.20 -4.78 -5.35
CA THR A 27 -4.85 -4.69 -5.90
C THR A 27 -4.64 -3.38 -6.63
N LEU A 28 -3.57 -2.67 -6.29
CA LEU A 28 -3.22 -1.38 -6.88
C LEU A 28 -1.84 -1.47 -7.53
N GLN A 29 -1.75 -1.02 -8.78
CA GLN A 29 -0.46 -0.92 -9.47
C GLN A 29 0.34 0.23 -8.85
N VAL A 30 1.59 -0.05 -8.50
CA VAL A 30 2.49 0.89 -7.85
C VAL A 30 3.32 1.61 -8.91
N ASN A 31 3.26 2.94 -8.92
CA ASN A 31 4.18 3.77 -9.71
C ASN A 31 5.55 3.86 -9.01
N LYS A 32 5.55 4.28 -7.73
CA LYS A 32 6.76 4.32 -6.89
C LYS A 32 6.41 4.24 -5.42
N ILE A 33 7.34 3.70 -4.63
CA ILE A 33 7.27 3.72 -3.17
C ILE A 33 7.80 5.07 -2.68
N LEU A 34 7.06 5.72 -1.79
CA LEU A 34 7.38 7.03 -1.23
C LEU A 34 7.95 6.92 0.18
N HIS A 35 7.45 5.99 1.00
CA HIS A 35 7.88 5.78 2.37
C HIS A 35 7.72 4.32 2.80
N VAL A 36 8.67 3.81 3.58
CA VAL A 36 8.61 2.49 4.23
C VAL A 36 9.21 2.62 5.61
N GLU A 37 8.47 2.23 6.64
CA GLU A 37 8.93 2.30 8.02
C GLU A 37 8.21 1.28 8.90
N GLN A 38 8.95 0.53 9.72
CA GLN A 38 8.36 -0.16 10.86
C GLN A 38 8.39 0.77 12.07
N SER A 39 7.23 1.29 12.45
CA SER A 39 7.09 2.11 13.66
C SER A 39 7.03 1.25 14.92
N LEU A 40 6.93 1.90 16.09
CA LEU A 40 6.69 1.22 17.38
C LEU A 40 5.38 0.42 17.41
N TYR A 41 4.42 0.75 16.53
CA TYR A 41 3.06 0.23 16.60
C TYR A 41 2.68 -0.62 15.39
N GLN A 42 3.20 -0.27 14.21
CA GLN A 42 2.70 -0.81 12.93
C GLN A 42 3.71 -0.63 11.78
N ASP A 43 3.56 -1.46 10.77
CA ASP A 43 4.22 -1.39 9.47
C ASP A 43 3.57 -0.28 8.63
N VAL A 44 4.34 0.75 8.27
CA VAL A 44 3.88 1.93 7.54
C VAL A 44 4.44 1.90 6.12
N LEU A 45 3.54 1.93 5.15
CA LEU A 45 3.88 1.99 3.73
C LEU A 45 3.10 3.15 3.09
N VAL A 46 3.81 4.01 2.36
CA VAL A 46 3.21 5.01 1.48
C VAL A 46 3.74 4.81 0.08
N PHE A 47 2.83 4.71 -0.90
CA PHE A 47 3.21 4.59 -2.30
C PHE A 47 2.30 5.44 -3.19
N GLU A 48 2.85 5.87 -4.32
CA GLU A 48 2.08 6.46 -5.40
C GLU A 48 1.56 5.32 -6.27
N SER A 49 0.24 5.23 -6.41
CA SER A 49 -0.42 4.29 -7.31
C SER A 49 -0.56 4.89 -8.72
N VAL A 50 -0.77 4.04 -9.72
CA VAL A 50 -0.96 4.50 -11.11
C VAL A 50 -2.27 5.27 -11.30
N THR A 51 -3.34 4.94 -10.55
CA THR A 51 -4.69 5.49 -10.78
C THR A 51 -5.38 6.07 -9.56
N TYR A 52 -4.92 5.81 -8.35
CA TYR A 52 -5.56 6.24 -7.08
C TYR A 52 -4.78 7.34 -6.33
N GLY A 53 -3.74 7.93 -6.96
CA GLY A 53 -2.86 8.89 -6.31
C GLY A 53 -2.01 8.24 -5.21
N ASN A 54 -1.69 9.00 -4.17
CA ASN A 54 -0.97 8.51 -3.00
C ASN A 54 -1.87 7.62 -2.14
N VAL A 55 -1.28 6.52 -1.66
CA VAL A 55 -1.96 5.49 -0.86
C VAL A 55 -1.22 5.32 0.46
N LEU A 56 -1.96 5.40 1.57
CA LEU A 56 -1.47 5.06 2.91
C LEU A 56 -1.88 3.63 3.26
N VAL A 57 -0.90 2.82 3.64
CA VAL A 57 -1.10 1.44 4.09
C VAL A 57 -0.50 1.27 5.48
N LEU A 58 -1.29 0.69 6.39
CA LEU A 58 -0.89 0.33 7.75
C LEU A 58 -1.12 -1.17 7.97
N ASP A 59 -0.07 -1.88 8.39
CA ASP A 59 -0.09 -3.34 8.61
C ASP A 59 -0.66 -4.14 7.41
N GLY A 60 -0.39 -3.66 6.19
CA GLY A 60 -0.86 -4.29 4.95
C GLY A 60 -2.30 -3.95 4.54
N VAL A 61 -2.98 -3.05 5.26
CA VAL A 61 -4.36 -2.61 4.99
C VAL A 61 -4.36 -1.16 4.50
N ILE A 62 -5.04 -0.90 3.37
CA ILE A 62 -5.24 0.44 2.82
C ILE A 62 -6.10 1.25 3.79
N GLN A 63 -5.58 2.40 4.22
CA GLN A 63 -6.31 3.30 5.12
C GLN A 63 -7.06 4.38 4.36
N CYS A 64 -6.43 4.92 3.32
CA CYS A 64 -7.03 5.90 2.42
C CYS A 64 -6.25 5.97 1.11
N THR A 65 -6.93 6.49 0.08
CA THR A 65 -6.32 6.92 -1.18
C THR A 65 -6.78 8.35 -1.48
N GLU A 66 -5.92 9.15 -2.13
CA GLU A 66 -6.30 10.51 -2.54
C GLU A 66 -7.52 10.55 -3.47
N HIS A 67 -7.79 9.46 -4.20
CA HIS A 67 -8.87 9.40 -5.19
C HIS A 67 -10.26 9.29 -4.57
N ASP A 68 -10.39 8.59 -3.43
CA ASP A 68 -11.69 8.23 -2.85
C ASP A 68 -11.89 8.62 -1.39
N GLU A 69 -10.92 9.27 -0.73
CA GLU A 69 -11.03 9.65 0.70
C GLU A 69 -12.12 10.68 1.02
N PHE A 70 -12.69 11.38 0.03
CA PHE A 70 -13.69 12.45 0.22
C PHE A 70 -15.16 12.00 0.11
N LEU A 71 -15.40 10.70 -0.05
CA LEU A 71 -16.74 10.12 -0.26
C LEU A 71 -17.48 9.80 1.04
#